data_AF-A0A4U0ZJI1-F1
#
_entry.id   AF-A0A4U0ZJI1-F1
#
_cell.length_a   1.000
_cell.length_b   1.000
_cell.length_c   1.000
_cell.angle_alpha   90.00
_cell.angle_beta   90.00
_cell.angle_gamma   90.00
#
_symmetry.space_group_name_H-M   'P 1'
#
loop_
_entity.id
_entity.type
_entity.pdbx_description
1 polymer ?
#
loop_
_entity_poly.entity_id
_entity_poly.type
_entity_poly.pdbx_seq_one_letter_code
_entity_poly.pdbx_strand_id
1 'polypeptide(L)' 'MTLHSPLRIYRFYRDGFKRMTVGRTLWKIILIKLFVMFAVLKLFFFPNYLKTNFSNDQQRADHVIEQLTGSVKNN' A
#
# COMPACT_ATOMS: atom_id res chain seq x y z
N MET A 1 -18.39 5.73 -40.37
CA MET A 1 -18.10 4.94 -39.16
C MET A 1 -16.80 5.46 -38.56
N THR A 2 -16.86 6.56 -37.81
CA THR A 2 -15.67 7.25 -37.29
C THR A 2 -15.19 6.56 -36.02
N LEU A 3 -14.06 5.87 -36.10
CA LEU A 3 -13.40 5.27 -34.95
C LEU A 3 -13.13 6.35 -33.89
N HIS A 4 -13.99 6.39 -32.87
CA HIS A 4 -13.89 7.24 -31.71
C HIS A 4 -12.57 6.91 -31.00
N SER A 5 -11.53 7.65 -31.34
CA SER A 5 -10.16 7.30 -30.98
C SER A 5 -9.96 7.61 -29.50
N PRO A 6 -9.71 6.62 -28.62
CA PRO A 6 -9.50 6.85 -27.19
C PRO A 6 -8.33 7.83 -26.93
N LEU A 7 -7.46 7.99 -27.92
CA LEU A 7 -6.38 8.97 -27.97
C LEU A 7 -6.84 10.43 -27.82
N ARG A 8 -8.02 10.81 -28.34
CA ARG A 8 -8.53 12.19 -28.20
C ARG A 8 -8.99 12.47 -26.78
N ILE A 9 -9.69 11.52 -26.17
CA ILE A 9 -10.15 11.62 -24.78
C ILE A 9 -8.95 11.69 -23.84
N TYR A 10 -7.94 10.82 -24.05
CA TYR A 10 -6.71 10.83 -23.28
C TYR A 10 -5.97 12.17 -23.39
N ARG A 11 -5.85 12.72 -24.60
CA ARG A 11 -5.18 14.01 -24.83
C ARG A 11 -5.93 15.16 -24.19
N PHE A 12 -7.26 15.20 -24.28
CA PHE A 12 -8.08 16.21 -23.61
C PHE A 12 -7.95 16.14 -22.09
N TYR A 13 -8.01 14.94 -21.51
CA TYR A 13 -7.83 14.74 -20.07
C TYR A 13 -6.44 15.16 -19.59
N ARG A 14 -5.40 14.75 -20.33
CA ARG A 14 -4.00 15.13 -20.04
C ARG A 14 -3.77 16.63 -20.17
N ASP A 15 -4.28 17.26 -21.23
CA ASP A 15 -4.13 18.69 -21.48
C ASP A 15 -4.92 19.53 -20.48
N GLY A 16 -6.14 19.11 -20.11
CA GLY A 16 -6.95 19.72 -19.07
C GLY A 16 -6.29 19.62 -17.69
N PHE A 17 -5.81 18.42 -17.33
CA PHE A 17 -5.11 18.18 -16.07
C PHE A 17 -3.80 18.99 -15.96
N LYS A 18 -3.05 19.12 -17.06
CA LYS A 18 -1.82 19.93 -17.11
C LYS A 18 -2.10 21.42 -17.00
N ARG A 19 -3.19 21.92 -17.61
CA ARG A 19 -3.57 23.34 -17.52
C ARG A 19 -4.19 23.72 -16.17
N MET A 20 -4.73 22.77 -15.40
CA MET A 20 -5.25 23.05 -14.06
C MET A 20 -4.14 23.26 -13.03
N THR A 21 -4.02 24.47 -12.51
CA THR A 21 -3.13 24.80 -11.39
C THR A 21 -3.70 24.25 -10.08
N VAL A 22 -5.01 24.41 -9.85
CA VAL A 22 -5.72 23.93 -8.66
C VAL A 22 -5.71 22.39 -8.57
N GLY A 23 -5.99 21.70 -9.68
CA GLY A 23 -6.00 20.23 -9.73
C GLY A 23 -4.63 19.62 -9.40
N ARG A 24 -3.54 20.21 -9.92
CA ARG A 24 -2.17 19.80 -9.58
C ARG A 24 -1.85 20.01 -8.10
N THR A 25 -2.30 21.12 -7.51
CA THR A 25 -2.14 21.38 -6.08
C THR A 25 -2.90 20.38 -5.23
N LEU A 26 -4.16 20.09 -5.57
CA LEU A 26 -4.96 19.07 -4.88
C LEU A 26 -4.31 17.69 -4.96
N TRP A 27 -3.84 17.29 -6.15
CA TRP A 27 -3.16 16.01 -6.34
C TRP A 27 -1.88 15.91 -5.49
N LYS A 28 -1.11 16.99 -5.40
CA LYS A 28 0.05 17.05 -4.48
C LYS A 28 -0.37 16.85 -3.03
N ILE A 29 -1.44 17.51 -2.59
CA ILE A 29 -1.97 17.35 -1.22
C ILE A 29 -2.40 15.91 -0.96
N ILE A 30 -3.10 15.27 -1.91
CA ILE A 30 -3.52 13.87 -1.81
C ILE A 30 -2.29 12.96 -1.73
N LEU A 31 -1.29 13.15 -2.59
CA LEU A 31 -0.05 12.37 -2.56
C LEU A 31 0.70 12.53 -1.24
N ILE A 32 0.82 13.75 -0.73
CA ILE A 32 1.43 14.02 0.58
C ILE A 32 0.64 13.31 1.68
N LYS A 33 -0.69 13.42 1.68
CA LYS A 33 -1.55 12.78 2.69
C LYS A 33 -1.41 11.26 2.63
N LEU A 34 -1.42 10.66 1.44
CA LEU A 34 -1.21 9.22 1.26
C LEU A 34 0.19 8.79 1.72
N PHE A 35 1.23 9.56 1.39
CA PHE A 35 2.59 9.28 1.84
C PHE A 35 2.72 9.38 3.36
N VAL A 36 2.15 10.42 3.99
CA VAL A 36 2.15 10.60 5.44
C VAL A 36 1.34 9.48 6.11
N MET A 37 0.16 9.13 5.61
CA MET A 37 -0.63 8.02 6.14
C MET A 37 0.11 6.69 6.01
N PHE A 38 0.75 6.44 4.86
CA PHE A 38 1.57 5.24 4.66
C PHE A 38 2.80 5.23 5.57
N ALA A 39 3.48 6.36 5.73
CA ALA A 39 4.66 6.49 6.59
C ALA A 39 4.30 6.34 8.07
N VAL A 40 3.15 6.88 8.52
CA VAL A 40 2.65 6.70 9.89
C VAL A 40 2.21 5.26 10.10
N LEU A 41 1.40 4.66 9.23
CA LEU A 41 1.05 3.25 9.34
C LEU A 41 2.31 2.37 9.34
N LYS A 42 3.27 2.64 8.45
CA LYS A 42 4.55 1.92 8.44
C LYS A 42 5.34 2.17 9.73
N LEU A 43 5.52 3.40 10.18
CA LEU A 43 6.33 3.73 11.36
C LEU A 43 5.63 3.46 12.70
N PHE A 44 4.32 3.22 12.74
CA PHE A 44 3.62 2.86 13.99
C PHE A 44 3.17 1.40 13.99
N PHE A 45 2.70 0.86 12.86
CA PHE A 45 2.34 -0.56 12.74
C PHE A 45 3.56 -1.44 12.48
N PHE A 46 4.54 -1.05 11.64
CA PHE A 46 5.69 -1.94 11.37
C PHE A 46 6.79 -1.99 12.43
N PRO A 47 7.16 -0.97 13.23
CA PRO A 47 8.10 -1.22 14.31
C PRO A 47 7.46 -2.08 15.40
N ASN A 48 6.16 -2.00 15.68
CA ASN A 48 5.53 -3.01 16.54
C ASN A 48 5.36 -4.37 15.86
N TYR A 49 5.57 -4.47 14.55
CA TYR A 49 5.61 -5.75 13.82
C TYR A 49 7.04 -6.31 13.70
N LEU A 50 8.07 -5.47 13.62
CA LEU A 50 9.47 -5.88 13.40
C LEU A 50 10.36 -5.74 14.66
N LYS A 51 10.05 -4.82 15.58
CA LYS A 51 10.72 -4.65 16.88
C LYS A 51 10.06 -5.42 18.02
N THR A 52 8.77 -5.74 17.92
CA THR A 52 8.15 -6.78 18.78
C THR A 52 8.61 -8.18 18.37
N ASN A 53 9.61 -8.27 17.47
CA ASN A 53 10.18 -9.52 17.02
C ASN A 53 11.61 -9.82 17.53
N PHE A 54 12.18 -9.01 18.43
CA PHE A 54 13.55 -9.25 18.91
C PHE A 54 13.70 -9.00 20.40
N SER A 55 13.15 -9.95 21.16
CA SER A 55 13.98 -10.66 22.13
C SER A 55 14.05 -12.17 21.85
N ASN A 56 13.10 -12.79 21.11
CA ASN A 56 13.19 -14.21 20.70
C ASN A 56 12.13 -14.72 19.68
N ASP A 57 11.96 -14.12 18.49
CA ASP A 57 10.84 -14.52 17.60
C ASP A 57 11.02 -15.79 16.78
N GLN A 58 12.24 -16.32 16.70
CA GLN A 58 12.42 -17.66 16.17
C GLN A 58 11.68 -18.71 17.03
N GLN A 59 11.70 -18.59 18.36
CA GLN A 59 11.04 -19.58 19.23
C GLN A 59 9.51 -19.54 19.18
N ARG A 60 8.90 -18.37 18.93
CA ARG A 60 7.43 -18.28 18.79
C ARG A 60 6.95 -18.74 17.41
N ALA A 61 7.69 -18.41 16.35
CA ALA A 61 7.40 -18.90 15.02
C ALA A 61 7.48 -20.44 14.98
N ASP A 62 8.54 -21.01 15.55
CA ASP A 62 8.71 -22.47 15.64
C ASP A 62 7.59 -23.12 16.45
N HIS A 63 7.18 -22.52 17.58
CA HIS A 63 6.08 -23.06 18.39
C HIS A 63 4.71 -23.00 17.68
N VAL A 64 4.41 -21.93 16.94
CA VAL A 64 3.17 -21.81 16.17
C VAL A 64 3.16 -22.78 14.98
N ILE A 65 4.30 -22.95 14.30
CA ILE A 65 4.45 -23.93 13.22
C ILE A 65 4.27 -25.36 13.76
N GLU A 66 4.82 -25.66 14.93
CA GLU A 66 4.67 -26.97 15.58
C GLU A 66 3.22 -27.25 15.99
N GLN A 67 2.48 -26.27 16.51
CA GLN A 67 1.06 -26.42 16.83
C GLN A 67 0.19 -26.61 15.57
N LEU A 68 0.45 -25.85 14.51
CA LEU A 68 -0.29 -25.94 13.24
C LEU A 68 0.02 -27.24 12.48
N THR A 69 1.27 -27.71 12.53
CA THR A 69 1.71 -28.95 11.87
C THR A 69 1.36 -30.19 12.69
N GLY A 70 1.39 -30.09 14.03
CA GLY A 70 1.02 -31.16 14.96
C GLY A 70 -0.46 -31.53 14.88
N SER A 71 -1.35 -30.57 14.60
CA SER A 71 -2.79 -30.85 14.39
C SER A 71 -3.08 -31.64 13.11
N VAL A 72 -2.18 -31.63 12.12
CA VAL A 72 -2.34 -32.39 10.86
C VAL A 72 -1.93 -33.86 11.06
N LYS A 73 -1.15 -34.18 12.10
CA LYS A 73 -0.72 -35.55 12.40
C LYS A 73 -1.74 -36.35 13.22
N ASN A 74 -2.76 -35.70 13.77
CA ASN A 74 -3.77 -36.31 14.64
C ASN A 74 -5.18 -36.22 14.01
N ASN A 75 -5.35 -36.76 12.80
CA ASN A 75 -6.64 -37.25 12.28
C ASN A 75 -6.40 -38.33 11.23
#